data_AF-A0A9W9ZRY1-F1
#
_entry.id   AF-A0A9W9ZRY1-F1
#
_cell.length_a   1.000
_cell.length_b   1.000
_cell.length_c   1.000
_cell.angle_alpha   90.00
_cell.angle_beta   90.00
_cell.angle_gamma   90.00
#
_symmetry.space_group_name_H-M   'P 1'
#
loop_
_entity.id
_entity.type
_entity.pdbx_description
1 polymer ?
#
loop_
_entity_poly.entity_id
_entity_poly.type
_entity_poly.pdbx_seq_one_letter_code
_entity_poly.pdbx_strand_id
1 'polypeptide(L)'
;MLRRSKLDANRDIHEATFHVPDAIKAYKDYNDFISQARSAITGRGLLLDIHGYAGKLPKTKLGYLVGAENLNCGNYVKEVTSIRNLGKHWCGSNNTCFRDLICGNRSLGHFMNHEGLQAVPSPQNKKVKQGGRYFPGGYTLRKYGSRDGGDIDAIQMEFPAELRSRWGDDDDDTKHAVVKAILSFYKLNYVT
;
A
#
# COMPACT_ATOMS: atom_id res chain seq x y z
N MET A 1 -12.59 -18.94 1.23
CA MET A 1 -11.37 -18.19 1.61
C MET A 1 -10.92 -18.67 2.99
N LEU A 2 -9.63 -18.96 3.18
CA LEU A 2 -9.08 -19.35 4.49
C LEU A 2 -9.09 -18.13 5.43
N ARG A 3 -9.53 -18.30 6.69
CA ARG A 3 -9.56 -17.17 7.65
C ARG A 3 -8.14 -16.83 8.12
N ARG A 4 -7.87 -15.54 8.34
CA ARG A 4 -6.59 -15.06 8.90
C ARG A 4 -6.21 -15.73 10.22
N SER A 5 -7.20 -16.08 11.06
CA SER A 5 -6.96 -16.81 12.31
C SER A 5 -6.48 -18.25 12.13
N LYS A 6 -6.50 -18.77 10.89
CA LYS A 6 -5.95 -20.08 10.52
C LYS A 6 -4.62 -19.95 9.78
N LEU A 7 -4.43 -18.87 9.02
CA LEU A 7 -3.20 -18.53 8.33
C LEU A 7 -3.14 -17.02 8.09
N ASP A 8 -2.18 -16.33 8.70
CA ASP A 8 -1.91 -14.92 8.40
C ASP A 8 -0.78 -14.81 7.37
N ALA A 9 -1.14 -14.80 6.08
CA ALA A 9 -0.16 -14.74 5.00
C ALA A 9 0.63 -13.42 4.94
N ASN A 10 0.24 -12.39 5.71
CA ASN A 10 1.01 -11.15 5.88
C ASN A 10 1.96 -11.23 7.09
N ARG A 11 2.58 -12.41 7.30
CA ARG A 11 3.60 -12.73 8.30
C ARG A 11 4.68 -13.65 7.73
N ASP A 12 5.79 -13.75 8.46
CA ASP A 12 6.80 -14.78 8.18
C ASP A 12 6.18 -16.18 8.32
N ILE A 13 6.70 -17.15 7.56
CA ILE A 13 6.13 -18.50 7.47
C ILE A 13 5.95 -19.17 8.84
N HIS A 14 6.89 -18.98 9.77
CA HIS A 14 6.80 -19.62 11.09
C HIS A 14 5.67 -19.03 11.93
N GLU A 15 5.55 -17.70 11.95
CA GLU A 15 4.45 -16.99 12.64
C GLU A 15 3.10 -17.23 11.94
N ALA A 16 3.09 -17.24 10.60
CA ALA A 16 1.88 -17.39 9.82
C ALA A 16 1.21 -18.76 10.01
N THR A 17 2.03 -19.81 10.13
CA THR A 17 1.58 -21.21 10.02
C THR A 17 1.58 -21.95 11.35
N PHE A 18 2.26 -21.42 12.38
CA PHE A 18 2.54 -22.14 13.62
C PHE A 18 3.09 -23.55 13.39
N HIS A 19 3.87 -23.72 12.31
CA HIS A 19 4.44 -24.99 11.86
C HIS A 19 3.42 -26.09 11.49
N VAL A 20 2.14 -25.75 11.32
CA VAL A 20 1.11 -26.71 10.88
C VAL A 20 1.34 -27.06 9.41
N PRO A 21 1.50 -28.35 9.03
CA PRO A 21 1.85 -28.76 7.66
C PRO A 21 0.91 -28.22 6.57
N ASP A 22 -0.40 -28.30 6.77
CA ASP A 22 -1.37 -27.80 5.80
C ASP A 22 -1.32 -26.27 5.65
N ALA A 23 -1.07 -25.56 6.75
CA ALA A 23 -0.89 -24.11 6.73
C ALA A 23 0.40 -23.71 6.00
N ILE A 24 1.48 -24.48 6.18
CA ILE A 24 2.73 -24.30 5.41
C ILE A 24 2.47 -24.48 3.92
N LYS A 25 1.73 -25.51 3.51
CA LYS A 25 1.38 -25.71 2.10
C LYS A 25 0.58 -24.53 1.55
N ALA A 26 -0.50 -24.14 2.23
CA ALA A 26 -1.33 -23.01 1.81
C ALA A 26 -0.55 -21.68 1.77
N TYR A 27 0.37 -21.47 2.71
CA TYR A 27 1.27 -20.32 2.72
C TYR A 27 2.18 -20.30 1.50
N LYS A 28 2.82 -21.43 1.17
CA LYS A 28 3.67 -21.56 -0.01
C LYS A 28 2.89 -21.29 -1.28
N ASP A 29 1.74 -21.95 -1.47
CA ASP A 29 0.86 -21.75 -2.62
C ASP A 29 0.50 -20.25 -2.79
N TYR A 30 0.11 -19.57 -1.71
CA TYR A 30 -0.19 -18.13 -1.73
C TYR A 30 1.01 -17.26 -2.15
N ASN A 31 2.19 -17.52 -1.58
CA ASN A 31 3.42 -16.76 -1.87
C ASN A 31 3.94 -17.04 -3.29
N ASP A 32 3.77 -18.26 -3.79
CA ASP A 32 4.18 -18.67 -5.13
C ASP A 32 3.32 -17.97 -6.19
N PHE A 33 2.01 -17.82 -5.98
CA PHE A 33 1.16 -17.04 -6.89
C PHE A 33 1.62 -15.58 -7.01
N ILE A 34 1.96 -14.94 -5.89
CA ILE A 34 2.49 -13.56 -5.92
C ILE A 34 3.81 -13.51 -6.70
N SER A 35 4.69 -14.48 -6.45
CA SER A 35 6.00 -14.56 -7.11
C SER A 35 5.87 -14.79 -8.63
N GLN A 36 4.96 -15.66 -9.06
CA GLN A 36 4.66 -15.90 -10.46
C GLN A 36 4.07 -14.65 -11.13
N ALA A 37 3.09 -13.99 -10.49
CA ALA A 37 2.49 -12.76 -11.01
C ALA A 37 3.53 -11.64 -11.17
N ARG A 38 4.45 -11.48 -10.20
CA ARG A 38 5.57 -10.51 -10.31
C ARG A 38 6.51 -10.85 -11.46
N SER A 39 6.83 -12.12 -11.64
CA SER A 39 7.75 -12.58 -12.70
C SER A 39 7.16 -12.43 -14.10
N ALA A 40 5.83 -12.40 -14.23
CA ALA A 40 5.14 -12.16 -15.49
C ALA A 40 5.10 -10.68 -15.92
N ILE A 41 5.44 -9.74 -15.03
CA ILE A 41 5.48 -8.31 -15.33
C ILE A 41 6.85 -7.96 -15.93
N THR A 42 6.85 -7.47 -17.16
CA THR A 42 8.06 -6.93 -17.81
C THR A 42 8.22 -5.45 -17.46
N GLY A 43 9.28 -5.10 -16.72
CA GLY A 43 9.58 -3.72 -16.34
C GLY A 43 8.90 -3.29 -15.03
N ARG A 44 8.60 -2.00 -14.91
CA ARG A 44 8.06 -1.41 -13.67
C ARG A 44 6.63 -1.87 -13.43
N GLY A 45 6.34 -2.30 -12.21
CA GLY A 45 5.02 -2.77 -11.82
C GLY A 45 4.62 -2.31 -10.42
N LEU A 46 3.35 -2.51 -10.09
CA LEU A 46 2.76 -2.08 -8.82
C LEU A 46 1.97 -3.23 -8.19
N LEU A 47 2.33 -3.57 -6.96
CA LEU A 47 1.56 -4.44 -6.07
C LEU A 47 0.73 -3.60 -5.10
N LEU A 48 -0.55 -3.89 -4.99
CA LEU A 48 -1.44 -3.27 -4.01
C LEU A 48 -1.83 -4.31 -2.95
N ASP A 49 -1.41 -4.07 -1.70
CA ASP A 49 -1.78 -4.89 -0.54
C ASP A 49 -3.03 -4.28 0.11
N ILE A 50 -4.20 -4.83 -0.20
CA ILE A 50 -5.51 -4.25 0.15
C ILE A 50 -6.00 -4.83 1.48
N HIS A 51 -6.25 -3.94 2.45
CA HIS A 51 -6.69 -4.25 3.81
C HIS A 51 -7.87 -3.37 4.24
N GLY A 52 -8.47 -3.74 5.37
CA GLY A 52 -9.44 -2.91 6.05
C GLY A 52 -9.16 -2.83 7.54
N TYR A 53 -9.51 -1.69 8.15
CA TYR A 53 -9.39 -1.49 9.60
C TYR A 53 -10.71 -1.03 10.23
N ALA A 54 -10.87 -1.26 11.53
CA ALA A 54 -12.05 -0.87 12.31
C ALA A 54 -12.04 0.64 12.65
N GLY A 55 -11.94 1.49 11.63
CA GLY A 55 -11.97 2.95 11.76
C GLY A 55 -13.33 3.55 11.42
N LYS A 56 -13.76 4.51 12.23
CA LYS A 56 -14.97 5.32 12.00
C LYS A 56 -14.73 6.58 11.17
N LEU A 57 -13.49 7.06 11.10
CA LEU A 57 -13.15 8.18 10.22
C LEU A 57 -12.95 7.63 8.80
N PRO A 58 -13.61 8.18 7.77
CA PRO A 58 -13.56 7.69 6.39
C PRO A 58 -12.27 8.09 5.67
N LYS A 59 -11.12 7.86 6.33
CA LYS A 59 -9.79 8.18 5.84
C LYS A 59 -8.98 6.90 5.58
N THR A 60 -8.67 6.64 4.32
CA THR A 60 -7.80 5.53 3.92
C THR A 60 -6.37 5.79 4.35
N LYS A 61 -5.68 4.78 4.88
CA LYS A 61 -4.26 4.91 5.22
C LYS A 61 -3.44 4.21 4.15
N LEU A 62 -2.46 4.93 3.61
CA LEU A 62 -1.59 4.45 2.55
C LEU A 62 -0.21 4.20 3.14
N GLY A 63 0.22 2.95 3.15
CA GLY A 63 1.49 2.49 3.71
C GLY A 63 2.56 2.31 2.63
N TYR A 64 3.76 2.83 2.89
CA TYR A 64 4.93 2.80 2.00
C TYR A 64 6.20 2.26 2.68
N LEU A 65 6.06 1.58 3.82
CA LEU A 65 7.09 1.27 4.82
C LEU A 65 7.72 2.51 5.48
N VAL A 66 6.99 3.62 5.53
CA VAL A 66 7.38 4.83 6.26
C VAL A 66 6.54 4.94 7.52
N GLY A 67 7.18 4.88 8.70
CA GLY A 67 6.49 5.01 9.99
C GLY A 67 5.80 6.37 10.18
N ALA A 68 4.79 6.44 11.06
CA ALA A 68 4.02 7.67 11.31
C ALA A 68 4.89 8.82 11.79
N GLU A 69 5.88 8.56 12.66
CA GLU A 69 6.82 9.58 13.15
C GLU A 69 7.67 10.16 12.01
N ASN A 70 8.27 9.30 11.20
CA ASN A 70 9.04 9.68 10.02
C ASN A 70 8.20 10.50 9.03
N LEU A 71 6.97 10.07 8.76
CA LEU A 71 6.02 10.77 7.91
C LEU A 71 5.67 12.16 8.48
N ASN A 72 5.45 12.27 9.79
CA ASN A 72 5.09 13.51 10.47
C ASN A 72 6.22 14.54 10.57
N CYS A 73 7.45 14.07 10.75
CA CYS A 73 8.67 14.87 10.77
C CYS A 73 9.23 15.13 9.36
N GLY A 74 8.66 14.50 8.34
CA GLY A 74 9.09 14.66 6.95
C GLY A 74 10.41 13.96 6.62
N ASN A 75 10.81 12.98 7.42
CA ASN A 75 12.03 12.20 7.26
C ASN A 75 11.72 10.94 6.42
N TYR A 76 11.97 11.00 5.13
CA TYR A 76 11.72 9.90 4.20
C TYR A 76 13.05 9.32 3.71
N VAL A 77 13.32 8.07 4.05
CA VAL A 77 14.49 7.32 3.56
C VAL A 77 14.05 6.41 2.43
N LYS A 78 14.22 6.87 1.18
CA LYS A 78 13.76 6.20 -0.03
C LYS A 78 14.18 4.72 -0.09
N GLU A 79 15.41 4.45 0.32
CA GLU A 79 16.09 3.17 0.22
C GLU A 79 15.44 2.07 1.06
N VAL A 80 14.66 2.43 2.09
CA VAL A 80 13.96 1.46 2.96
C VAL A 80 12.45 1.41 2.71
N THR A 81 11.96 2.10 1.69
CA THR A 81 10.52 2.12 1.34
C THR A 81 10.14 0.99 0.38
N SER A 82 8.86 0.63 0.35
CA SER A 82 8.33 -0.33 -0.62
C SER A 82 8.11 0.25 -2.02
N ILE A 83 8.34 1.56 -2.20
CA ILE A 83 8.24 2.29 -3.47
C ILE A 83 9.60 2.88 -3.91
N ARG A 84 10.69 2.22 -3.52
CA ARG A 84 12.08 2.64 -3.80
C ARG A 84 12.34 2.80 -5.29
N ASN A 85 11.82 1.90 -6.12
CA ASN A 85 12.03 1.92 -7.57
C ASN A 85 11.34 3.13 -8.20
N LEU A 86 10.05 3.36 -7.89
CA LEU A 86 9.33 4.56 -8.30
C LEU A 86 10.05 5.84 -7.86
N GLY A 87 10.53 5.88 -6.61
CA GLY A 87 11.31 6.99 -6.08
C GLY A 87 12.60 7.24 -6.85
N LYS A 88 13.34 6.18 -7.21
CA LYS A 88 14.56 6.32 -8.02
C LYS A 88 14.24 6.85 -9.42
N HIS A 89 13.20 6.33 -10.05
CA HIS A 89 12.80 6.70 -11.39
C HIS A 89 12.45 8.19 -11.49
N TRP A 90 11.59 8.70 -10.60
CA TRP A 90 11.14 10.10 -10.66
C TRP A 90 12.07 11.10 -9.97
N CYS A 91 12.79 10.68 -8.94
CA CYS A 91 13.50 11.60 -8.06
C CYS A 91 15.01 11.36 -7.96
N GLY A 92 15.54 10.24 -8.46
CA GLY A 92 16.95 9.88 -8.30
C GLY A 92 17.40 9.96 -6.83
N SER A 93 18.36 10.84 -6.53
CA SER A 93 18.88 11.10 -5.18
C SER A 93 18.13 12.21 -4.42
N ASN A 94 17.14 12.87 -5.02
CA ASN A 94 16.45 14.00 -4.41
C ASN A 94 15.37 13.56 -3.40
N ASN A 95 15.69 13.65 -2.11
CA ASN A 95 14.76 13.28 -1.03
C ASN A 95 13.57 14.24 -0.89
N THR A 96 13.70 15.51 -1.25
CA THR A 96 12.56 16.46 -1.25
C THR A 96 11.54 16.07 -2.31
N CYS A 97 11.99 15.68 -3.50
CA CYS A 97 11.13 15.11 -4.53
C CYS A 97 10.47 13.81 -4.04
N PHE A 98 11.22 12.92 -3.38
CA PHE A 98 10.66 11.66 -2.88
C PHE A 98 9.59 11.87 -1.80
N ARG A 99 9.75 12.87 -0.93
CA ARG A 99 8.69 13.29 -0.01
C ARG A 99 7.44 13.73 -0.77
N ASP A 100 7.59 14.53 -1.82
CA ASP A 100 6.47 14.97 -2.65
C ASP A 100 5.82 13.79 -3.40
N LEU A 101 6.58 12.77 -3.79
CA LEU A 101 6.04 11.54 -4.37
C LEU A 101 5.08 10.81 -3.40
N ILE A 102 5.35 10.85 -2.10
CA ILE A 102 4.54 10.18 -1.06
C ILE A 102 3.26 10.95 -0.71
N CYS A 103 3.30 12.28 -0.66
CA CYS A 103 2.19 13.08 -0.14
C CYS A 103 1.78 14.28 -1.01
N GLY A 104 2.43 14.49 -2.14
CA GLY A 104 2.20 15.58 -3.09
C GLY A 104 1.32 15.16 -4.26
N ASN A 105 1.37 15.92 -5.36
CA ASN A 105 0.38 15.80 -6.44
C ASN A 105 0.54 14.56 -7.32
N ARG A 106 1.65 13.82 -7.18
CA ARG A 106 1.88 12.53 -7.85
C ARG A 106 1.46 11.33 -6.99
N SER A 107 1.18 11.57 -5.70
CA SER A 107 0.89 10.50 -4.75
C SER A 107 -0.46 9.85 -5.00
N LEU A 108 -0.60 8.58 -4.60
CA LEU A 108 -1.90 7.91 -4.61
C LEU A 108 -2.93 8.68 -3.75
N GLY A 109 -2.47 9.29 -2.65
CA GLY A 109 -3.32 10.14 -1.80
C GLY A 109 -3.88 11.38 -2.53
N HIS A 110 -3.12 11.97 -3.47
CA HIS A 110 -3.62 13.06 -4.31
C HIS A 110 -4.77 12.58 -5.20
N PHE A 111 -4.59 11.47 -5.89
CA PHE A 111 -5.63 10.92 -6.75
C PHE A 111 -6.88 10.48 -5.96
N MET A 112 -6.69 9.94 -4.75
CA MET A 112 -7.82 9.70 -3.85
C MET A 112 -8.55 10.99 -3.50
N ASN A 113 -7.81 12.06 -3.15
CA ASN A 113 -8.40 13.36 -2.87
C ASN A 113 -9.14 13.97 -4.07
N HIS A 114 -8.64 13.74 -5.29
CA HIS A 114 -9.27 14.22 -6.52
C HIS A 114 -10.63 13.55 -6.78
N GLU A 115 -10.76 12.27 -6.43
CA GLU A 115 -12.01 11.52 -6.50
C GLU A 115 -12.91 11.72 -5.26
N GLY A 116 -12.66 12.74 -4.45
CA GLY A 116 -13.47 13.07 -3.26
C GLY A 116 -13.21 12.20 -2.03
N LEU A 117 -12.22 11.30 -2.06
CA LEU A 117 -11.88 10.41 -0.96
C LEU A 117 -10.83 11.02 -0.03
N GLN A 118 -10.90 10.69 1.26
CA GLN A 118 -9.88 11.09 2.22
C GLN A 118 -8.80 10.00 2.34
N ALA A 119 -7.53 10.40 2.30
CA ALA A 119 -6.38 9.51 2.46
C ALA A 119 -5.31 10.13 3.37
N VAL A 120 -4.40 9.31 3.90
CA VAL A 120 -3.17 9.75 4.58
C VAL A 120 -2.03 8.77 4.29
N PRO A 121 -0.85 9.25 3.86
CA PRO A 121 -0.55 10.64 3.50
C PRO A 121 -1.23 11.07 2.19
N SER A 122 -1.51 12.36 2.07
CA SER A 122 -2.02 13.03 0.86
C SER A 122 -1.74 14.54 0.91
N PRO A 123 -1.97 15.30 -0.17
CA PRO A 123 -1.80 16.76 -0.15
C PRO A 123 -2.66 17.45 0.90
N GLN A 124 -3.91 16.99 1.06
CA GLN A 124 -4.85 17.49 2.07
C GLN A 124 -4.55 16.98 3.48
N ASN A 125 -3.85 15.85 3.62
CA ASN A 125 -3.60 15.18 4.88
C ASN A 125 -2.18 14.60 4.92
N LYS A 126 -1.17 15.46 5.06
CA LYS A 126 0.24 15.04 5.02
C LYS A 126 0.70 14.30 6.26
N LYS A 127 0.01 14.45 7.39
CA LYS A 127 0.42 13.94 8.70
C LYS A 127 -0.63 13.00 9.31
N VAL A 128 -0.15 12.00 10.02
CA VAL A 128 -0.96 11.16 10.91
C VAL A 128 -1.27 11.98 12.16
N LYS A 129 -2.55 12.14 12.49
CA LYS A 129 -2.98 12.82 13.73
C LYS A 129 -2.36 12.15 14.95
N GLN A 130 -1.99 12.93 15.96
CA GLN A 130 -1.45 12.41 17.23
C GLN A 130 -2.43 11.40 17.86
N GLY A 131 -1.91 10.27 18.34
CA GLY A 131 -2.72 9.14 18.84
C GLY A 131 -3.48 8.36 17.76
N GLY A 132 -3.38 8.77 16.49
CA GLY A 132 -4.02 8.10 15.37
C GLY A 132 -3.27 6.82 14.99
N ARG A 133 -4.00 5.70 14.89
CA ARG A 133 -3.45 4.45 14.36
C ARG A 133 -3.02 4.65 12.92
N TYR A 134 -1.82 4.25 12.54
CA TYR A 134 -1.35 4.23 11.16
C TYR A 134 -0.65 2.90 10.85
N PHE A 135 -0.75 2.46 9.61
CA PHE A 135 -0.23 1.18 9.17
C PHE A 135 0.80 1.46 8.05
N PRO A 136 2.10 1.43 8.37
CA PRO A 136 3.12 1.81 7.39
C PRO A 136 3.31 0.73 6.33
N GLY A 137 2.95 -0.53 6.59
CA GLY A 137 3.13 -1.64 5.68
C GLY A 137 3.57 -2.92 6.38
N GLY A 138 3.05 -4.06 5.93
CA GLY A 138 3.29 -5.38 6.49
C GLY A 138 4.44 -6.16 5.87
N TYR A 139 4.41 -7.47 6.10
CA TYR A 139 5.35 -8.44 5.54
C TYR A 139 5.29 -8.47 4.01
N THR A 140 4.09 -8.41 3.43
CA THR A 140 3.86 -8.41 1.97
C THR A 140 4.68 -7.31 1.29
N LEU A 141 4.59 -6.06 1.78
CA LEU A 141 5.33 -4.93 1.22
C LEU A 141 6.85 -5.10 1.34
N ARG A 142 7.33 -5.64 2.47
CA ARG A 142 8.76 -5.88 2.69
C ARG A 142 9.32 -6.94 1.74
N LYS A 143 8.55 -8.01 1.50
CA LYS A 143 8.97 -9.15 0.68
C LYS A 143 8.80 -8.93 -0.82
N TYR A 144 7.71 -8.27 -1.22
CA TYR A 144 7.30 -8.20 -2.62
C TYR A 144 7.38 -6.80 -3.23
N GLY A 145 7.55 -5.76 -2.42
CA GLY A 145 7.86 -4.41 -2.91
C GLY A 145 9.34 -4.24 -3.28
N SER A 146 9.69 -3.02 -3.69
CA SER A 146 11.01 -2.71 -4.27
C SER A 146 12.09 -2.37 -3.24
N ARG A 147 11.78 -2.49 -1.94
CA ARG A 147 12.66 -2.15 -0.82
C ARG A 147 14.04 -2.74 -1.00
N ASP A 148 14.08 -4.05 -1.24
CA ASP A 148 15.32 -4.82 -1.33
C ASP A 148 15.82 -4.96 -2.79
N GLY A 149 15.18 -4.30 -3.77
CA GLY A 149 15.49 -4.45 -5.19
C GLY A 149 14.28 -4.72 -6.08
N GLY A 150 14.52 -4.80 -7.39
CA GLY A 150 13.51 -5.13 -8.40
C GLY A 150 12.62 -3.96 -8.83
N ASP A 151 11.81 -4.24 -9.85
CA ASP A 151 11.02 -3.23 -10.56
C ASP A 151 9.58 -3.11 -10.06
N ILE A 152 9.18 -3.98 -9.13
CA ILE A 152 7.82 -4.02 -8.57
C ILE A 152 7.79 -3.23 -7.25
N ASP A 153 7.12 -2.09 -7.27
CA ASP A 153 6.81 -1.30 -6.10
C ASP A 153 5.56 -1.85 -5.38
N ALA A 154 5.41 -1.59 -4.09
CA ALA A 154 4.23 -2.04 -3.32
C ALA A 154 3.66 -0.95 -2.41
N ILE A 155 2.33 -0.88 -2.34
CA ILE A 155 1.60 0.06 -1.47
C ILE A 155 0.54 -0.71 -0.67
N GLN A 156 0.46 -0.46 0.63
CA GLN A 156 -0.62 -1.00 1.47
C GLN A 156 -1.77 0.01 1.52
N MET A 157 -2.98 -0.44 1.27
CA MET A 157 -4.19 0.37 1.36
C MET A 157 -5.05 -0.14 2.50
N GLU A 158 -5.29 0.69 3.51
CA GLU A 158 -6.09 0.34 4.69
C GLU A 158 -7.39 1.13 4.69
N PHE A 159 -8.47 0.48 4.26
CA PHE A 159 -9.77 1.09 4.14
C PHE A 159 -10.55 1.06 5.48
N PRO A 160 -11.03 2.20 6.00
CA PRO A 160 -11.80 2.24 7.24
C PRO A 160 -13.16 1.55 7.08
N ALA A 161 -13.68 0.95 8.15
CA ALA A 161 -15.00 0.32 8.18
C ALA A 161 -16.11 1.23 7.64
N GLU A 162 -16.06 2.53 7.96
CA GLU A 162 -16.99 3.54 7.45
C GLU A 162 -16.99 3.67 5.92
N LEU A 163 -15.82 3.60 5.28
CA LEU A 163 -15.76 3.64 3.82
C LEU A 163 -16.23 2.31 3.22
N ARG A 164 -15.90 1.19 3.90
CA ARG A 164 -16.22 -0.15 3.42
C ARG A 164 -17.69 -0.51 3.55
N SER A 165 -18.42 0.06 4.52
CA SER A 165 -19.88 -0.17 4.65
C SER A 165 -20.61 0.30 3.40
N ARG A 166 -20.15 1.40 2.79
CA ARG A 166 -20.69 1.95 1.54
C ARG A 166 -20.47 1.05 0.33
N TRP A 167 -19.63 0.02 0.42
CA TRP A 167 -19.46 -0.93 -0.68
C TRP A 167 -20.60 -1.96 -0.79
N GLY A 168 -21.35 -2.19 0.28
CA GLY A 168 -22.51 -3.07 0.28
C GLY A 168 -23.78 -2.39 -0.24
N ASP A 169 -23.79 -1.06 -0.23
CA ASP A 169 -24.89 -0.26 -0.76
C ASP A 169 -24.72 -0.12 -2.29
N ASP A 170 -25.79 0.22 -3.02
CA ASP A 170 -25.76 0.58 -4.45
C ASP A 170 -24.96 1.89 -4.73
N ASP A 171 -24.12 2.32 -3.78
CA ASP A 171 -23.13 3.40 -3.90
C ASP A 171 -21.92 2.92 -4.72
N ASP A 172 -22.18 2.75 -6.01
CA ASP A 172 -21.18 2.48 -7.03
C ASP A 172 -20.14 3.61 -7.13
N ASP A 173 -20.50 4.83 -6.74
CA ASP A 173 -19.63 6.00 -6.83
C ASP A 173 -18.37 5.85 -5.97
N THR A 174 -18.50 5.32 -4.73
CA THR A 174 -17.33 5.11 -3.86
C THR A 174 -16.36 4.07 -4.42
N LYS A 175 -16.88 2.96 -4.98
CA LYS A 175 -16.05 1.92 -5.62
C LYS A 175 -15.33 2.49 -6.83
N HIS A 176 -16.08 3.19 -7.68
CA HIS A 176 -15.56 3.83 -8.87
C HIS A 176 -14.51 4.89 -8.55
N ALA A 177 -14.71 5.71 -7.51
CA ALA A 177 -13.75 6.69 -7.04
C ALA A 177 -12.40 6.03 -6.63
N VAL A 178 -12.44 4.91 -5.89
CA VAL A 178 -11.22 4.18 -5.52
C VAL A 178 -10.51 3.64 -6.75
N VAL A 179 -11.24 3.01 -7.68
CA VAL A 179 -10.65 2.45 -8.90
C VAL A 179 -10.08 3.56 -9.79
N LYS A 180 -10.80 4.67 -10.00
CA LYS A 180 -10.32 5.84 -10.76
C LYS A 180 -9.04 6.40 -10.14
N ALA A 181 -8.98 6.55 -8.82
CA ALA A 181 -7.78 7.02 -8.14
C ALA A 181 -6.56 6.09 -8.38
N ILE A 182 -6.76 4.78 -8.28
CA ILE A 182 -5.71 3.77 -8.54
C ILE A 182 -5.27 3.82 -10.00
N LEU A 183 -6.20 3.86 -10.95
CA LEU A 183 -5.90 3.89 -12.38
C LEU A 183 -5.16 5.18 -12.78
N SER A 184 -5.58 6.34 -12.25
CA SER A 184 -4.92 7.62 -12.50
C SER A 184 -3.50 7.63 -11.93
N PHE A 185 -3.31 7.11 -10.70
CA PHE A 185 -1.98 6.93 -10.11
C PHE A 185 -1.10 6.01 -10.96
N TYR A 186 -1.63 4.85 -11.37
CA TYR A 186 -0.89 3.88 -12.16
C TYR A 186 -0.48 4.43 -13.53
N LYS A 187 -1.44 5.03 -14.27
CA LYS A 187 -1.18 5.64 -15.58
C LYS A 187 -0.12 6.73 -15.51
N LEU A 188 -0.19 7.62 -14.52
CA LEU A 188 0.79 8.70 -14.38
C LEU A 188 2.21 8.18 -14.09
N ASN A 189 2.33 7.08 -13.35
CA ASN A 189 3.59 6.70 -12.71
C ASN A 189 4.28 5.48 -13.33
N TYR A 190 3.55 4.58 -14.00
CA TYR A 190 4.08 3.29 -14.46
C TYR A 190 3.90 3.03 -15.96
N VAL A 191 3.05 3.81 -16.64
CA VAL A 191 2.82 3.68 -18.09
C VAL A 191 3.65 4.69 -18.90
N THR A 192 4.17 5.73 -18.25
CA THR A 192 4.98 6.80 -18.82
C THR A 192 6.47 6.54 -18.76
#